data_AF-A0A2S8F725-F1
#
_entry.id   AF-A0A2S8F725-F1
#
_cell.length_a   1.000
_cell.length_b   1.000
_cell.length_c   1.000
_cell.angle_alpha   90.00
_cell.angle_beta   90.00
_cell.angle_gamma   90.00
#
_symmetry.space_group_name_H-M   'P 1'
#
loop_
_entity.id
_entity.type
_entity.pdbx_description
1 polymer ?
#
loop_
_entity_poly.entity_id
_entity_poly.type
_entity_poly.pdbx_seq_one_letter_code
_entity_poly.pdbx_strand_id
1 'polypeptide(L)'
;MPSDETWSECPNGEITKLQQLLKERRIQGRRKLMFAAGSATLGIASAGIGIILFHAEPSVTILSCQECVDLLPRYVEGTLSTPSKQKAVEKHLVHCEKCRKYLEATY
;
A
#
# COMPACT_ATOMS: atom_id res chain seq x y z
N MET A 1 -49.10 -5.03 34.76
CA MET A 1 -47.75 -4.62 35.17
C MET A 1 -47.16 -5.78 35.94
N PRO A 2 -46.08 -6.43 35.47
CA PRO A 2 -45.45 -7.50 36.24
C PRO A 2 -44.76 -6.91 37.48
N SER A 3 -44.87 -7.68 38.55
CA SER A 3 -44.59 -7.34 39.94
C SER A 3 -43.11 -7.06 40.23
N ASP A 4 -42.88 -6.26 41.26
CA ASP A 4 -41.60 -5.82 41.82
C ASP A 4 -40.50 -6.90 41.86
N GLU A 5 -39.61 -6.88 40.88
CA GLU A 5 -38.32 -7.55 40.96
C GLU A 5 -37.47 -6.79 41.99
N THR A 6 -37.49 -7.28 43.22
CA THR A 6 -36.72 -6.70 44.33
C THR A 6 -35.24 -6.91 44.04
N TRP A 7 -34.59 -5.87 43.50
CA TRP A 7 -33.15 -5.88 43.26
C TRP A 7 -32.42 -6.27 44.55
N SER A 8 -31.80 -7.45 44.55
CA SER A 8 -31.01 -7.96 45.67
C SER A 8 -29.54 -7.64 45.44
N GLU A 9 -28.87 -7.10 46.46
CA GLU A 9 -27.44 -6.85 46.43
C GLU A 9 -26.67 -8.16 46.17
N CYS A 10 -25.69 -8.12 45.26
CA CYS A 10 -24.87 -9.28 44.97
C CYS A 10 -24.08 -9.70 46.22
N PRO A 11 -24.08 -10.99 46.58
CA PRO A 11 -23.32 -11.48 47.72
C PRO A 11 -21.82 -11.22 47.53
N ASN A 12 -21.15 -10.84 48.62
CA ASN A 12 -19.74 -10.49 48.62
C ASN A 12 -18.89 -11.62 48.02
N GLY A 13 -18.15 -11.31 46.96
CA GLY A 13 -17.18 -12.22 46.33
C GLY A 13 -17.62 -12.87 45.02
N GLU A 14 -18.89 -12.80 44.62
CA GLU A 14 -19.33 -13.37 43.32
C GLU A 14 -18.73 -12.63 42.12
N ILE A 15 -18.67 -11.29 42.18
CA ILE A 15 -18.09 -10.48 41.11
C ILE A 15 -16.59 -10.77 40.97
N THR A 16 -15.88 -10.92 42.08
CA THR A 16 -14.45 -11.24 42.09
C THR A 16 -14.20 -12.63 41.50
N LYS A 17 -15.06 -13.61 41.82
CA LYS A 17 -15.00 -14.96 41.25
C LYS A 17 -15.22 -14.95 39.74
N LEU A 18 -16.19 -14.16 39.24
CA LEU A 18 -16.42 -14.00 37.80
C LEU A 18 -15.23 -13.32 37.10
N GLN A 19 -14.65 -12.29 37.71
CA GLN A 19 -13.45 -11.64 37.18
C GLN A 19 -12.26 -12.59 37.08
N GLN A 20 -12.06 -13.45 38.09
CA GLN A 20 -10.99 -14.44 38.09
C GLN A 20 -11.17 -15.49 36.98
N LEU A 21 -12.40 -16.01 36.82
CA LEU A 21 -12.73 -16.96 35.74
C LEU A 21 -12.51 -16.35 34.34
N LEU A 22 -12.86 -15.07 34.14
CA LEU A 22 -12.63 -14.39 32.87
C LEU A 22 -11.14 -14.15 32.59
N LYS A 23 -10.34 -13.84 33.62
CA LYS A 23 -8.89 -13.66 33.51
C LYS A 23 -8.20 -14.96 33.09
N GLU A 24 -8.56 -16.08 33.70
CA GLU A 24 -8.04 -17.40 33.35
C GLU A 24 -8.40 -17.79 31.90
N ARG A 25 -9.66 -17.56 31.50
CA ARG A 25 -10.11 -17.86 30.13
C ARG A 25 -9.40 -17.00 29.07
N ARG A 26 -9.11 -15.73 29.36
CA ARG A 26 -8.36 -14.84 28.43
C ARG A 26 -6.94 -15.34 28.17
N ILE A 27 -6.26 -15.84 29.20
CA ILE A 27 -4.89 -16.39 29.08
C ILE A 27 -4.91 -17.70 28.29
N GLN A 28 -5.87 -18.58 28.55
CA GLN A 28 -6.02 -19.82 27.79
C GLN A 28 -6.41 -19.59 26.32
N GLY A 29 -7.28 -18.61 26.04
CA GLY A 29 -7.67 -18.24 24.67
C GLY A 29 -6.51 -17.66 23.85
N ARG A 30 -5.68 -16.78 24.43
CA ARG A 30 -4.47 -16.26 23.76
C ARG A 30 -3.44 -17.35 23.46
N ARG A 31 -3.23 -18.31 24.36
CA ARG A 31 -2.31 -19.44 24.11
C ARG A 31 -2.77 -20.33 22.95
N LYS A 32 -4.08 -20.64 22.87
CA LYS A 32 -4.62 -21.44 21.76
C LYS A 32 -4.52 -20.73 20.40
N LEU A 33 -4.70 -19.41 20.36
CA LEU A 33 -4.51 -18.64 19.14
C LEU A 33 -3.04 -18.57 18.67
N MET A 34 -2.07 -18.53 19.59
CA MET A 34 -0.64 -18.50 19.21
C MET A 34 -0.13 -19.80 18.57
N PHE A 35 -0.69 -20.97 18.91
CA PHE A 35 -0.29 -22.23 18.28
C PHE A 35 -0.91 -22.45 16.88
N ALA A 36 -1.99 -21.75 16.54
CA ALA A 36 -2.65 -21.87 15.23
C ALA A 36 -2.10 -20.90 14.16
N ALA A 37 -1.31 -19.89 14.56
CA ALA A 37 -0.75 -18.88 13.64
C ALA A 37 0.71 -19.15 13.20
N GLY A 38 1.31 -20.27 13.64
CA GLY A 38 2.75 -20.54 13.48
C GLY A 38 3.18 -21.22 12.17
N SER A 39 2.26 -21.66 11.31
CA SER A 39 2.60 -22.52 10.16
C SER A 39 1.99 -22.08 8.83
N ALA A 40 1.90 -20.78 8.56
CA ALA A 40 1.43 -20.28 7.26
C ALA A 40 2.13 -19.00 6.77
N THR A 41 3.36 -18.72 7.20
CA THR A 41 4.11 -17.54 6.74
C THR A 41 5.45 -17.84 6.05
N LEU A 42 5.88 -19.11 5.96
CA LEU A 42 7.17 -19.43 5.30
C LEU A 42 7.09 -19.75 3.79
N GLY A 43 5.89 -19.72 3.18
CA GLY A 43 5.73 -20.07 1.75
C GLY A 43 5.55 -18.89 0.78
N ILE A 44 5.26 -17.68 1.26
CA ILE A 44 4.87 -16.54 0.39
C ILE A 44 5.98 -15.47 0.29
N ALA A 45 7.01 -15.53 1.15
CA ALA A 45 8.03 -14.48 1.22
C ALA A 45 9.07 -14.48 0.07
N SER A 46 9.21 -15.55 -0.72
CA SER A 46 10.25 -15.60 -1.77
C SER A 46 9.81 -15.04 -3.13
N ALA A 47 8.53 -15.09 -3.49
CA ALA A 47 8.07 -14.60 -4.80
C ALA A 47 7.58 -13.15 -4.77
N GLY A 48 7.01 -12.68 -3.66
CA GLY A 48 6.45 -11.32 -3.57
C GLY A 48 7.49 -10.21 -3.44
N ILE A 49 8.60 -10.48 -2.74
CA ILE A 49 9.63 -9.46 -2.47
C ILE A 49 10.41 -9.10 -3.76
N GLY A 50 10.62 -10.06 -4.66
CA GLY A 50 11.28 -9.82 -5.95
C GLY A 50 10.49 -8.86 -6.85
N ILE A 51 9.15 -8.93 -6.85
CA ILE A 51 8.30 -8.06 -7.67
C ILE A 51 8.26 -6.64 -7.12
N ILE A 52 8.23 -6.47 -5.79
CA ILE A 52 8.13 -5.13 -5.17
C ILE A 52 9.44 -4.35 -5.30
N LEU A 53 10.61 -5.01 -5.23
CA LEU A 53 11.89 -4.34 -5.42
C LEU A 53 12.25 -4.09 -6.91
N PHE A 54 11.63 -4.79 -7.86
CA PHE A 54 11.84 -4.53 -9.30
C PHE A 54 11.02 -3.32 -9.82
N HIS A 55 10.09 -2.80 -9.02
CA HIS A 55 9.36 -1.56 -9.28
C HIS A 55 9.82 -0.38 -8.41
N ALA A 56 10.97 -0.50 -7.76
CA ALA A 56 11.67 0.63 -7.15
C ALA A 56 12.19 1.57 -8.26
N GLU A 57 11.30 2.48 -8.65
CA GLU A 57 11.56 3.84 -9.12
C GLU A 57 12.67 3.99 -10.17
N PRO A 58 12.34 3.95 -11.48
CA PRO A 58 13.21 4.60 -12.43
C PRO A 58 13.24 6.07 -12.03
N SER A 59 14.42 6.52 -11.58
CA SER A 59 14.73 7.91 -11.30
C SER A 59 13.94 8.81 -12.24
N VAL A 60 12.97 9.53 -11.67
CA VAL A 60 12.17 10.48 -12.44
C VAL A 60 13.16 11.52 -12.90
N THR A 61 13.69 11.33 -14.10
CA THR A 61 14.42 12.36 -14.83
C THR A 61 13.33 13.35 -15.20
N ILE A 62 13.13 14.32 -14.29
CA ILE A 62 12.19 15.42 -14.49
C ILE A 62 12.78 16.22 -15.64
N LEU A 63 12.36 15.89 -16.86
CA LEU A 63 12.73 16.61 -18.06
C LEU A 63 12.05 17.98 -17.99
N SER A 64 12.81 19.06 -18.13
CA SER A 64 12.23 20.40 -18.24
C SER A 64 11.48 20.57 -19.56
N CYS A 65 10.57 21.54 -19.63
CA CYS A 65 9.85 21.83 -20.88
C CYS A 65 10.82 22.19 -22.02
N GLN A 66 11.90 22.90 -21.71
CA GLN A 66 12.90 23.31 -22.70
C GLN A 66 13.66 22.11 -23.24
N GLU A 67 14.14 21.21 -22.37
CA GLU A 67 14.78 19.97 -22.80
C GLU A 67 13.83 19.05 -23.58
N CYS A 68 12.53 19.05 -23.24
CA CYS A 68 11.52 18.31 -24.00
C CYS A 68 11.40 18.85 -25.43
N VAL A 69 11.40 20.17 -25.62
CA VAL A 69 11.34 20.81 -26.93
C VAL A 69 12.61 20.55 -27.75
N ASP A 70 13.78 20.56 -27.11
CA ASP A 70 15.05 20.26 -27.80
C ASP A 70 15.15 18.79 -28.25
N LEU A 71 14.51 17.88 -27.52
CA LEU A 71 14.51 16.44 -27.82
C LEU A 71 13.35 16.00 -28.73
N LEU A 72 12.32 16.81 -28.89
CA LEU A 72 11.13 16.54 -29.70
C LEU A 72 11.41 16.21 -31.18
N PRO A 73 12.29 16.93 -31.91
CA PRO A 73 12.62 16.57 -33.29
C PRO A 73 13.17 15.15 -33.41
N ARG A 74 14.11 14.79 -32.52
CA ARG A 74 14.74 13.47 -32.47
C ARG A 74 13.77 12.39 -31.99
N TYR A 75 12.79 12.76 -31.18
CA TYR A 75 11.71 11.87 -30.74
C TYR A 75 10.81 11.50 -31.93
N VAL A 76 10.36 12.49 -32.71
CA VAL A 76 9.50 12.28 -33.88
C VAL A 76 10.22 11.49 -34.97
N GLU A 77 11.51 11.78 -35.19
CA GLU A 77 12.36 11.04 -36.14
C GLU A 77 12.72 9.62 -35.67
N GLY A 78 12.42 9.26 -34.41
CA GLY A 78 12.78 7.96 -33.83
C GLY A 78 14.29 7.77 -33.65
N THR A 79 15.08 8.85 -33.69
CA THR A 79 16.56 8.82 -33.62
C THR A 79 17.10 8.95 -32.20
N LEU A 80 16.23 9.03 -31.18
CA LEU A 80 16.63 9.04 -29.78
C LEU A 80 17.34 7.74 -29.39
N SER A 81 18.66 7.79 -29.27
CA SER A 81 19.51 6.62 -29.02
C SER A 81 19.36 6.01 -27.62
N THR A 82 18.68 6.69 -26.69
CA THR A 82 18.56 6.24 -25.30
C THR A 82 17.08 5.98 -24.95
N PRO A 83 16.69 4.72 -24.68
CA PRO A 83 15.32 4.37 -24.29
C PRO A 83 14.81 5.16 -23.08
N SER A 84 15.70 5.46 -22.14
CA SER A 84 15.38 6.27 -20.96
C SER A 84 14.93 7.70 -21.34
N LYS A 85 15.51 8.31 -22.38
CA LYS A 85 15.14 9.66 -22.83
C LYS A 85 13.80 9.64 -23.56
N GLN A 86 13.55 8.61 -24.38
CA GLN A 86 12.27 8.43 -25.06
C GLN A 86 11.13 8.32 -24.03
N LYS A 87 11.30 7.48 -23.00
CA LYS A 87 10.32 7.32 -21.92
C LYS A 87 10.12 8.59 -21.09
N ALA A 88 11.19 9.38 -20.91
CA ALA A 88 11.10 10.68 -20.22
C ALA A 88 10.29 11.71 -21.02
N VAL A 89 10.50 11.79 -22.34
CA VAL A 89 9.71 12.66 -23.25
C VAL A 89 8.24 12.22 -23.26
N GLU A 90 7.96 10.93 -23.42
CA GLU A 90 6.58 10.40 -23.37
C GLU A 90 5.87 10.76 -22.06
N LYS A 91 6.54 10.53 -20.93
CA LYS A 91 6.00 10.88 -19.62
C LYS A 91 5.77 12.39 -19.50
N HIS A 92 6.67 13.22 -20.01
CA HIS A 92 6.51 14.67 -20.00
C HIS A 92 5.31 15.12 -20.85
N LEU A 93 5.11 14.56 -22.04
CA LEU A 93 4.00 14.91 -22.93
C LEU A 93 2.63 14.51 -22.36
N VAL A 94 2.56 13.44 -21.57
CA VAL A 94 1.35 13.03 -20.85
C VAL A 94 0.96 14.08 -19.80
N HIS A 95 1.93 14.64 -19.08
CA HIS A 95 1.68 15.56 -17.96
C HIS A 95 1.69 17.05 -18.36
N CYS A 96 2.41 17.43 -19.42
CA CYS A 96 2.57 18.82 -19.84
C CYS A 96 1.75 19.11 -21.10
N GLU A 97 0.59 19.74 -20.92
CA GLU A 97 -0.28 20.14 -22.03
C GLU A 97 0.40 21.12 -23.00
N LYS A 98 1.27 22.00 -22.52
CA LYS A 98 2.00 22.97 -23.36
C LYS A 98 2.91 22.27 -24.36
N CYS A 99 3.70 21.31 -23.90
CA CYS A 99 4.61 20.54 -24.76
C CYS A 99 3.82 19.63 -25.73
N ARG A 100 2.68 19.09 -25.30
CA ARG A 100 1.79 18.33 -26.18
C ARG A 100 1.22 19.19 -27.31
N LYS A 101 0.66 20.36 -27.00
CA LYS A 101 0.17 21.30 -28.01
C LYS A 101 1.28 21.77 -28.94
N TYR A 102 2.48 21.98 -28.42
CA TYR A 102 3.64 22.34 -29.23
C TYR A 102 4.00 21.25 -30.23
N LEU A 103 4.02 19.98 -29.80
CA LEU A 103 4.22 18.84 -30.69
C LEU A 103 3.14 18.81 -31.79
N GLU A 104 1.86 18.85 -31.42
CA GLU A 104 0.72 18.82 -32.37
C GLU A 104 0.70 20.00 -33.37
N ALA A 105 1.23 21.16 -32.97
CA ALA A 105 1.30 22.33 -33.84
C ALA A 105 2.51 22.31 -34.80
N THR A 106 3.55 21.55 -34.48
CA THR A 106 4.85 21.59 -35.18
C THR A 106 5.09 20.36 -36.06
N TYR A 107 4.51 19.20 -35.71
CA TYR A 107 4.70 17.90 -36.38
C TYR A 107 3.36 17.23 -36.66
#